data_AF-A0A951J178-F1
#
_entry.id   AF-A0A951J178-F1
#
_cell.length_a   1.000
_cell.length_b   1.000
_cell.length_c   1.000
_cell.angle_alpha   90.00
_cell.angle_beta   90.00
_cell.angle_gamma   90.00
#
_symmetry.space_group_name_H-M   'P 1'
#
loop_
_entity.id
_entity.type
_entity.pdbx_description
1 polymer ?
#
loop_
_entity_poly.entity_id
_entity_poly.type
_entity_poly.pdbx_seq_one_letter_code
_entity_poly.pdbx_strand_id
1 'polypeptide(L)'
;MNHNLQIQKILLKVEDLKNFEDKIRVLKEAIQIADTHNDIEWGFDLRLNLIRQERNTSKCEDSFPAFAWLLNARDSDPDLFEESEFLWEYKWMVSSASRNTHISKEQILEISDDLKLRLERNGYTARAYHNVMTSWFLHIGDYEQARECVALADAEMVDDMANCPACELDTKVEIELLEGNMDHAIALAYDLIHHKLTCYSMPFQTFCCLCYYLVRVGDDRAQLYFDKAMEEYHKSDTYDTSVFFAMTILMYFMHKTQRDEMWEYFEKISEWEVGSEDVHRFNFALHMLPILSEGGSKKLNLSPKVSYYNVDGVYDLGLLREHYHQQAKELATRFDTRNGNQHFAARLAEFEQE
;
A
#
# COMPACT_ATOMS: atom_id res chain seq x y z
N MET A 1 -27.19 -14.04 26.76
CA MET A 1 -27.37 -12.80 25.98
C MET A 1 -27.22 -13.19 24.52
N ASN A 2 -28.23 -12.95 23.69
CA ASN A 2 -28.21 -13.32 22.25
C ASN A 2 -26.93 -12.79 21.60
N HIS A 3 -26.08 -13.67 21.05
CA HIS A 3 -24.76 -13.32 20.50
C HIS A 3 -24.88 -12.33 19.34
N ASN A 4 -25.96 -12.40 18.55
CA ASN A 4 -26.26 -11.42 17.49
C ASN A 4 -26.37 -9.99 18.05
N LEU A 5 -27.04 -9.80 19.19
CA LEU A 5 -27.13 -8.49 19.83
C LEU A 5 -25.78 -8.01 20.39
N GLN A 6 -24.86 -8.93 20.72
CA GLN A 6 -23.52 -8.58 21.18
C GLN A 6 -22.68 -8.10 19.99
N ILE A 7 -22.69 -8.85 18.89
CA ILE A 7 -22.00 -8.51 17.64
C ILE A 7 -22.51 -7.16 17.11
N GLN A 8 -23.84 -6.95 17.05
CA GLN A 8 -24.42 -5.68 16.61
C GLN A 8 -23.96 -4.49 17.47
N LYS A 9 -23.89 -4.64 18.80
CA LYS A 9 -23.36 -3.59 19.68
C LYS A 9 -21.88 -3.29 19.41
N ILE A 10 -21.10 -4.32 19.09
CA ILE A 10 -19.70 -4.16 18.71
C ILE A 10 -19.59 -3.41 17.38
N LEU A 11 -20.41 -3.76 16.38
CA LEU A 11 -20.40 -3.07 15.08
C LEU A 11 -20.76 -1.59 15.19
N LEU A 12 -21.74 -1.22 16.01
CA LEU A 12 -22.02 0.20 16.29
C LEU A 12 -20.81 0.91 16.89
N LYS A 13 -20.05 0.25 17.77
CA LYS A 13 -18.81 0.81 18.31
C LYS A 13 -17.72 0.93 17.24
N VAL A 14 -17.65 0.01 16.28
CA VAL A 14 -16.70 0.08 15.14
C VAL A 14 -16.97 1.30 14.27
N GLU A 15 -18.24 1.65 14.05
CA GLU A 15 -18.65 2.84 13.29
C GLU A 15 -18.20 4.15 13.95
N ASP A 16 -18.22 4.21 15.29
CA ASP A 16 -17.82 5.38 16.08
C ASP A 16 -16.28 5.58 16.16
N LEU A 17 -15.50 4.55 15.84
CA LEU A 17 -14.03 4.62 15.90
C LEU A 17 -13.47 5.34 14.68
N LYS A 18 -12.49 6.24 14.91
CA LYS A 18 -11.77 6.92 13.83
C LYS A 18 -10.57 6.12 13.33
N ASN A 19 -9.82 5.47 14.24
CA ASN A 19 -8.60 4.76 13.92
C ASN A 19 -8.90 3.32 13.42
N PHE A 20 -8.33 2.94 12.28
CA PHE A 20 -8.57 1.63 11.67
C PHE A 20 -7.96 0.46 12.46
N GLU A 21 -6.82 0.62 13.12
CA GLU A 21 -6.26 -0.43 13.98
C GLU A 21 -7.18 -0.75 15.18
N ASP A 22 -7.79 0.29 15.77
CA ASP A 22 -8.80 0.10 16.81
C ASP A 22 -10.05 -0.60 16.28
N LYS A 23 -10.50 -0.27 15.06
CA LYS A 23 -11.61 -0.98 14.40
C LYS A 23 -11.29 -2.47 14.23
N ILE A 24 -10.10 -2.80 13.72
CA ILE A 24 -9.63 -4.18 13.52
C ILE A 24 -9.60 -4.93 14.86
N ARG A 25 -9.03 -4.33 15.89
CA ARG A 25 -8.98 -4.92 17.24
C ARG A 25 -10.37 -5.26 17.77
N VAL A 26 -11.34 -4.36 17.59
CA VAL A 26 -12.71 -4.56 18.04
C VAL A 26 -13.46 -5.57 17.17
N LEU A 27 -13.21 -5.61 15.85
CA LEU A 27 -13.77 -6.62 14.95
C LEU A 27 -13.30 -8.04 15.33
N LYS A 28 -12.05 -8.20 15.78
CA LYS A 28 -11.54 -9.50 16.27
C LYS A 28 -12.33 -10.01 17.48
N GLU A 29 -12.80 -9.13 18.36
CA GLU A 29 -13.68 -9.51 19.47
C GLU A 29 -15.04 -10.02 18.95
N ALA A 30 -15.63 -9.37 17.94
CA ALA A 30 -16.87 -9.83 17.32
C ALA A 30 -16.69 -11.18 16.60
N ILE A 31 -15.58 -11.36 15.86
CA ILE A 31 -15.24 -12.61 15.18
C ILE A 31 -15.15 -13.76 16.19
N GLN A 32 -14.49 -13.53 17.33
CA GLN A 32 -14.42 -14.55 18.38
C GLN A 32 -15.80 -14.96 18.93
N ILE A 33 -16.74 -14.01 19.04
CA ILE A 33 -18.11 -14.30 19.45
C ILE A 33 -18.81 -15.16 18.40
N ALA A 34 -18.71 -14.81 17.11
CA ALA A 34 -19.29 -15.58 16.02
C ALA A 34 -18.72 -17.01 15.97
N ASP A 35 -17.40 -17.15 16.02
CA ASP A 35 -16.70 -18.43 16.00
C ASP A 35 -17.12 -19.33 17.18
N THR A 36 -17.24 -18.76 18.40
CA THR A 36 -17.66 -19.51 19.60
C THR A 36 -19.08 -20.09 19.47
N HIS A 37 -19.94 -19.44 18.67
CA HIS A 37 -21.31 -19.88 18.43
C HIS A 37 -21.47 -20.66 17.13
N ASN A 38 -20.39 -20.89 16.38
CA ASN A 38 -20.40 -21.45 15.02
C ASN A 38 -21.34 -20.68 14.07
N ASP A 39 -21.39 -19.36 14.22
CA ASP A 39 -22.22 -18.48 13.39
C ASP A 39 -21.44 -18.10 12.12
N ILE A 40 -21.69 -18.84 11.05
CA ILE A 40 -20.92 -18.73 9.80
C ILE A 40 -21.24 -17.45 9.03
N GLU A 41 -22.51 -17.01 9.03
CA GLU A 41 -22.93 -15.77 8.37
C GLU A 41 -22.23 -14.56 9.01
N TRP A 42 -22.29 -14.44 10.35
CA TRP A 42 -21.50 -13.39 11.02
C TRP A 42 -20.00 -13.58 10.84
N GLY A 43 -19.52 -14.82 10.85
CA GLY A 43 -18.11 -15.14 10.61
C GLY A 43 -17.61 -14.61 9.26
N PHE A 44 -18.43 -14.69 8.22
CA PHE A 44 -18.17 -14.15 6.89
C PHE A 44 -18.14 -12.62 6.89
N ASP A 45 -19.25 -11.98 7.29
CA ASP A 45 -19.42 -10.53 7.25
C ASP A 45 -18.34 -9.79 8.06
N LEU A 46 -18.02 -10.31 9.25
CA LEU A 46 -17.03 -9.69 10.14
C LEU A 46 -15.60 -9.79 9.60
N ARG A 47 -15.25 -10.93 8.99
CA ARG A 47 -13.93 -11.12 8.35
C ARG A 47 -13.78 -10.26 7.10
N LEU A 48 -14.83 -10.17 6.29
CA LEU A 48 -14.86 -9.28 5.14
C LEU A 48 -14.73 -7.81 5.56
N ASN A 49 -15.43 -7.40 6.61
CA ASN A 49 -15.29 -6.06 7.19
C ASN A 49 -13.87 -5.82 7.72
N LEU A 50 -13.27 -6.79 8.42
CA LEU A 50 -11.90 -6.69 8.92
C LEU A 50 -10.92 -6.40 7.77
N ILE A 51 -11.02 -7.13 6.66
CA ILE A 51 -10.15 -6.94 5.50
C ILE A 51 -10.33 -5.54 4.91
N ARG A 52 -11.59 -5.09 4.80
CA ARG A 52 -11.91 -3.73 4.32
C ARG A 52 -11.33 -2.64 5.23
N GLN A 53 -11.27 -2.86 6.55
CA GLN A 53 -10.66 -1.91 7.47
C GLN A 53 -9.13 -1.94 7.38
N GLU A 54 -8.52 -3.13 7.38
CA GLU A 54 -7.05 -3.28 7.36
C GLU A 54 -6.42 -2.79 6.07
N ARG A 55 -7.14 -2.86 4.93
CA ARG A 55 -6.71 -2.20 3.69
C ARG A 55 -6.38 -0.71 3.87
N ASN A 56 -7.05 -0.02 4.79
CA ASN A 56 -6.77 1.40 5.07
C ASN A 56 -5.62 1.55 6.08
N THR A 57 -4.72 0.58 6.15
CA THR A 57 -3.52 0.64 6.97
C THR A 57 -2.30 0.26 6.13
N SER A 58 -1.10 0.50 6.65
CA SER A 58 0.15 -0.02 6.08
C SER A 58 0.36 -1.51 6.32
N LYS A 59 -0.59 -2.20 6.96
CA LYS A 59 -0.48 -3.59 7.44
C LYS A 59 -1.38 -4.53 6.65
N CYS A 60 -1.10 -5.83 6.74
CA CYS A 60 -1.94 -6.90 6.21
C CYS A 60 -1.66 -8.19 7.00
N GLU A 61 -1.76 -8.14 8.33
CA GLU A 61 -1.49 -9.29 9.20
C GLU A 61 -2.77 -10.08 9.48
N ASP A 62 -3.89 -9.39 9.72
CA ASP A 62 -5.17 -10.00 10.10
C ASP A 62 -5.99 -10.44 8.86
N SER A 63 -5.75 -9.84 7.70
CA SER A 63 -6.48 -10.10 6.45
C SER A 63 -6.14 -11.44 5.83
N PHE A 64 -4.88 -11.89 5.86
CA PHE A 64 -4.52 -13.22 5.34
C PHE A 64 -5.28 -14.37 6.00
N PRO A 65 -5.26 -14.52 7.34
CA PRO A 65 -6.02 -15.59 7.99
C PRO A 65 -7.54 -15.41 7.82
N ALA A 66 -8.04 -14.16 7.82
CA ALA A 66 -9.45 -13.88 7.56
C ALA A 66 -9.86 -14.35 6.14
N PHE A 67 -9.07 -14.00 5.13
CA PHE A 67 -9.35 -14.32 3.73
C PHE A 67 -9.19 -15.82 3.43
N ALA A 68 -8.18 -16.47 4.00
CA ALA A 68 -8.03 -17.91 3.92
C ALA A 68 -9.24 -18.66 4.50
N TRP A 69 -9.84 -18.12 5.57
CA TRP A 69 -11.10 -18.66 6.11
C TRP A 69 -12.27 -18.46 5.13
N LEU A 70 -12.39 -17.29 4.49
CA LEU A 70 -13.44 -17.02 3.49
C LEU A 70 -13.34 -17.99 2.31
N LEU A 71 -12.14 -18.20 1.76
CA LEU A 71 -11.90 -19.16 0.67
C LEU A 71 -12.30 -20.58 1.09
N ASN A 72 -11.86 -21.03 2.26
CA ASN A 72 -12.19 -22.37 2.74
C ASN A 72 -13.69 -22.56 2.99
N ALA A 73 -14.36 -21.57 3.56
CA ALA A 73 -15.80 -21.60 3.76
C ALA A 73 -16.55 -21.67 2.43
N ARG A 74 -16.12 -20.91 1.40
CA ARG A 74 -16.68 -20.95 0.05
C ARG A 74 -16.47 -22.31 -0.62
N ASP A 75 -15.25 -22.82 -0.55
CA ASP A 75 -14.86 -24.03 -1.27
C ASP A 75 -15.44 -25.29 -0.60
N SER A 76 -15.70 -25.24 0.70
CA SER A 76 -16.37 -26.31 1.45
C SER A 76 -17.88 -26.33 1.25
N ASP A 77 -18.51 -25.17 1.07
CA ASP A 77 -19.96 -25.03 0.84
C ASP A 77 -20.25 -23.92 -0.21
N PRO A 78 -20.29 -24.28 -1.51
CA PRO A 78 -20.55 -23.34 -2.59
C PRO A 78 -21.96 -22.75 -2.65
N ASP A 79 -22.86 -23.07 -1.72
CA ASP A 79 -24.21 -22.47 -1.66
C ASP A 79 -24.34 -21.47 -0.49
N LEU A 80 -23.28 -21.31 0.32
CA LEU A 80 -23.32 -20.55 1.57
C LEU A 80 -23.32 -19.01 1.39
N PHE A 81 -22.49 -18.52 0.48
CA PHE A 81 -22.40 -17.09 0.12
C PHE A 81 -21.86 -16.94 -1.30
N GLU A 82 -22.24 -15.89 -2.02
CA GLU A 82 -21.84 -15.71 -3.41
C GLU A 82 -20.37 -15.33 -3.51
N GLU A 83 -19.63 -15.96 -4.42
CA GLU A 83 -18.19 -15.71 -4.53
C GLU A 83 -17.87 -14.26 -4.92
N SER A 84 -18.74 -13.64 -5.73
CA SER A 84 -18.63 -12.24 -6.11
C SER A 84 -18.55 -11.28 -4.93
N GLU A 85 -19.02 -11.68 -3.73
CA GLU A 85 -19.03 -10.83 -2.54
C GLU A 85 -17.64 -10.49 -1.98
N PHE A 86 -16.61 -11.29 -2.31
CA PHE A 86 -15.24 -11.11 -1.80
C PHE A 86 -14.15 -11.04 -2.88
N LEU A 87 -14.51 -11.11 -4.18
CA LEU A 87 -13.51 -11.05 -5.26
C LEU A 87 -12.80 -9.69 -5.33
N TRP A 88 -13.46 -8.62 -4.89
CA TRP A 88 -12.85 -7.31 -4.82
C TRP A 88 -11.71 -7.28 -3.80
N GLU A 89 -11.93 -7.86 -2.62
CA GLU A 89 -10.94 -8.04 -1.57
C GLU A 89 -9.84 -9.01 -2.02
N TYR A 90 -10.18 -10.02 -2.82
CA TYR A 90 -9.18 -10.95 -3.34
C TYR A 90 -8.10 -10.24 -4.18
N LYS A 91 -8.49 -9.27 -5.01
CA LYS A 91 -7.53 -8.42 -5.74
C LYS A 91 -6.52 -7.77 -4.81
N TRP A 92 -6.97 -7.28 -3.65
CA TRP A 92 -6.10 -6.67 -2.65
C TRP A 92 -5.20 -7.69 -1.97
N MET A 93 -5.69 -8.89 -1.71
CA MET A 93 -4.89 -9.96 -1.12
C MET A 93 -3.75 -10.40 -2.03
N VAL A 94 -3.96 -10.44 -3.37
CA VAL A 94 -2.87 -10.67 -4.32
C VAL A 94 -1.84 -9.55 -4.23
N SER A 95 -2.27 -8.29 -4.22
CA SER A 95 -1.36 -7.15 -4.09
C SER A 95 -0.59 -7.20 -2.75
N SER A 96 -1.23 -7.53 -1.64
CA SER A 96 -0.57 -7.72 -0.34
C SER A 96 0.41 -8.89 -0.34
N ALA A 97 0.08 -9.99 -1.01
CA ALA A 97 0.96 -11.14 -1.15
C ALA A 97 2.27 -10.75 -1.84
N SER A 98 2.19 -9.93 -2.90
CA SER A 98 3.39 -9.42 -3.58
C SER A 98 4.26 -8.51 -2.72
N ARG A 99 3.68 -7.81 -1.74
CA ARG A 99 4.39 -6.90 -0.83
C ARG A 99 5.01 -7.59 0.39
N ASN A 100 4.81 -8.90 0.55
CA ASN A 100 5.34 -9.70 1.64
C ASN A 100 6.50 -10.60 1.15
N THR A 101 7.66 -10.51 1.79
CA THR A 101 8.84 -11.30 1.40
C THR A 101 8.78 -12.76 1.86
N HIS A 102 7.84 -13.13 2.74
CA HIS A 102 7.69 -14.50 3.24
C HIS A 102 6.82 -15.39 2.33
N ILE A 103 6.04 -14.79 1.43
CA ILE A 103 5.23 -15.52 0.45
C ILE A 103 6.11 -15.72 -0.79
N SER A 104 6.22 -16.96 -1.28
CA SER A 104 7.08 -17.25 -2.43
C SER A 104 6.51 -16.68 -3.74
N LYS A 105 7.36 -16.53 -4.76
CA LYS A 105 6.93 -16.11 -6.10
C LYS A 105 5.89 -17.06 -6.68
N GLU A 106 6.10 -18.36 -6.52
CA GLU A 106 5.18 -19.40 -6.99
C GLU A 106 3.81 -19.25 -6.31
N GLN A 107 3.78 -19.04 -4.99
CA GLN A 107 2.54 -18.82 -4.26
C GLN A 107 1.82 -17.55 -4.73
N ILE A 108 2.54 -16.45 -4.98
CA ILE A 108 1.94 -15.22 -5.52
C ILE A 108 1.27 -15.50 -6.86
N LEU A 109 1.93 -16.24 -7.76
CA LEU A 109 1.37 -16.59 -9.06
C LEU A 109 0.17 -17.54 -8.92
N GLU A 110 0.23 -18.54 -8.05
CA GLU A 110 -0.88 -19.46 -7.76
C GLU A 110 -2.12 -18.71 -7.23
N ILE A 111 -1.94 -17.77 -6.29
CA ILE A 111 -3.02 -16.94 -5.74
C ILE A 111 -3.61 -16.04 -6.86
N SER A 112 -2.75 -15.53 -7.75
CA SER A 112 -3.16 -14.69 -8.88
C SER A 112 -3.96 -15.48 -9.92
N ASP A 113 -3.54 -16.70 -10.23
CA ASP A 113 -4.23 -17.60 -11.17
C ASP A 113 -5.57 -18.09 -10.58
N ASP A 114 -5.64 -18.34 -9.27
CA ASP A 114 -6.90 -18.65 -8.59
C ASP A 114 -7.88 -17.48 -8.65
N LEU A 115 -7.41 -16.23 -8.42
CA LEU A 115 -8.22 -15.03 -8.64
C LEU A 115 -8.80 -14.99 -10.06
N LYS A 116 -7.97 -15.24 -11.09
CA LYS A 116 -8.42 -15.25 -12.48
C LYS A 116 -9.52 -16.29 -12.72
N LEU A 117 -9.31 -17.52 -12.26
CA LEU A 117 -10.29 -18.60 -12.39
C LEU A 117 -11.62 -18.24 -11.72
N ARG A 118 -11.57 -17.62 -10.53
CA ARG A 118 -12.76 -17.18 -9.82
C ARG A 118 -13.46 -16.01 -10.51
N LEU A 119 -12.73 -15.05 -11.06
CA LEU A 119 -13.33 -13.98 -11.88
C LEU A 119 -14.11 -14.56 -13.07
N GLU A 120 -13.46 -15.41 -13.87
CA GLU A 120 -14.04 -16.00 -15.08
C GLU A 120 -15.27 -16.86 -14.78
N ARG A 121 -15.23 -17.70 -13.73
CA ARG A 121 -16.36 -18.57 -13.38
C ARG A 121 -17.57 -17.81 -12.81
N ASN A 122 -17.37 -16.59 -12.30
CA ASN A 122 -18.45 -15.68 -11.91
C ASN A 122 -18.87 -14.73 -13.05
N GLY A 123 -18.37 -14.93 -14.27
CA GLY A 123 -18.77 -14.18 -15.45
C GLY A 123 -18.10 -12.81 -15.61
N TYR A 124 -17.04 -12.54 -14.85
CA TYR A 124 -16.22 -11.34 -15.02
C TYR A 124 -15.11 -11.56 -16.04
N THR A 125 -14.62 -10.46 -16.61
CA THR A 125 -13.48 -10.44 -17.53
C THR A 125 -12.14 -10.57 -16.78
N ALA A 126 -11.07 -10.82 -17.53
CA ALA A 126 -9.72 -10.85 -16.99
C ALA A 126 -9.14 -9.44 -16.69
N ARG A 127 -9.88 -8.34 -16.92
CA ARG A 127 -9.39 -6.97 -16.71
C ARG A 127 -8.82 -6.76 -15.31
N ALA A 128 -9.56 -7.22 -14.29
CA ALA A 128 -9.15 -7.10 -12.89
C ALA A 128 -7.87 -7.89 -12.57
N TYR A 129 -7.72 -9.08 -13.14
CA TYR A 129 -6.50 -9.89 -13.04
C TYR A 129 -5.30 -9.15 -13.66
N HIS A 130 -5.46 -8.65 -14.89
CA HIS A 130 -4.40 -7.93 -15.58
C HIS A 130 -3.96 -6.67 -14.82
N ASN A 131 -4.90 -5.92 -14.24
CA ASN A 131 -4.57 -4.77 -13.39
C ASN A 131 -3.72 -5.15 -12.16
N VAL A 132 -4.05 -6.26 -11.49
CA VAL A 132 -3.28 -6.75 -10.34
C VAL A 132 -1.89 -7.23 -10.78
N MET A 133 -1.80 -7.92 -11.92
CA MET A 133 -0.53 -8.37 -12.49
C MET A 133 0.36 -7.20 -12.92
N THR A 134 -0.21 -6.08 -13.39
CA THR A 134 0.57 -4.86 -13.62
C THR A 134 1.30 -4.42 -12.34
N SER A 135 0.63 -4.40 -11.18
CA SER A 135 1.27 -4.06 -9.90
C SER A 135 2.38 -5.04 -9.52
N TRP A 136 2.21 -6.34 -9.79
CA TRP A 136 3.27 -7.34 -9.60
C TRP A 136 4.49 -7.05 -10.46
N PHE A 137 4.30 -6.80 -11.75
CA PHE A 137 5.40 -6.55 -12.67
C PHE A 137 6.13 -5.24 -12.38
N LEU A 138 5.40 -4.18 -12.02
CA LEU A 138 5.99 -2.93 -11.51
C LEU A 138 6.83 -3.19 -10.25
N HIS A 139 6.31 -3.98 -9.30
CA HIS A 139 7.00 -4.30 -8.05
C HIS A 139 8.33 -5.03 -8.26
N ILE A 140 8.43 -5.89 -9.28
CA ILE A 140 9.67 -6.61 -9.59
C ILE A 140 10.55 -5.91 -10.63
N GLY A 141 10.15 -4.73 -11.12
CA GLY A 141 10.90 -3.95 -12.11
C GLY A 141 10.81 -4.46 -13.55
N ASP A 142 9.78 -5.24 -13.89
CA ASP A 142 9.53 -5.74 -15.24
C ASP A 142 8.53 -4.82 -15.97
N TYR A 143 8.99 -3.64 -16.38
CA TYR A 143 8.13 -2.61 -16.97
C TYR A 143 7.55 -3.02 -18.34
N GLU A 144 8.24 -3.92 -19.06
CA GLU A 144 7.73 -4.45 -20.33
C GLU A 144 6.47 -5.30 -20.09
N GLN A 145 6.52 -6.25 -19.15
CA GLN A 145 5.36 -7.06 -18.77
C GLN A 145 4.25 -6.23 -18.11
N ALA A 146 4.60 -5.19 -17.35
CA ALA A 146 3.61 -4.26 -16.81
C ALA A 146 2.81 -3.57 -17.92
N ARG A 147 3.46 -3.08 -18.99
CA ARG A 147 2.76 -2.49 -20.15
C ARG A 147 1.93 -3.50 -20.91
N GLU A 148 2.42 -4.73 -21.07
CA GLU A 148 1.65 -5.81 -21.71
C GLU A 148 0.36 -6.09 -20.93
N CYS A 149 0.43 -6.18 -19.60
CA CYS A 149 -0.75 -6.34 -18.75
C CYS A 149 -1.72 -5.16 -18.86
N VAL A 150 -1.23 -3.93 -18.92
CA VAL A 150 -2.09 -2.75 -19.15
C VAL A 150 -2.80 -2.84 -20.50
N ALA A 151 -2.10 -3.23 -21.57
CA ALA A 151 -2.70 -3.37 -22.89
C ALA A 151 -3.76 -4.48 -22.93
N LEU A 152 -3.51 -5.60 -22.24
CA LEU A 152 -4.47 -6.69 -22.07
C LEU A 152 -5.70 -6.22 -21.29
N ALA A 153 -5.50 -5.52 -20.17
CA ALA A 153 -6.59 -4.94 -19.39
C ALA A 153 -7.45 -3.99 -20.26
N ASP A 154 -6.82 -3.09 -21.02
CA ASP A 154 -7.51 -2.13 -21.89
C ASP A 154 -8.31 -2.79 -23.03
N ALA A 155 -7.90 -3.97 -23.49
CA ALA A 155 -8.62 -4.75 -24.50
C ALA A 155 -9.85 -5.47 -23.94
N GLU A 156 -9.92 -5.68 -22.62
CA GLU A 156 -11.05 -6.30 -21.94
C GLU A 156 -12.18 -5.30 -21.67
N MET A 157 -13.42 -5.82 -21.64
CA MET A 157 -14.60 -5.03 -21.28
C MET A 157 -14.51 -4.54 -19.82
N VAL A 158 -14.98 -3.32 -19.58
CA VAL A 158 -15.14 -2.79 -18.21
C VAL A 158 -16.38 -3.44 -17.60
N ASP A 159 -16.18 -4.22 -16.53
CA ASP A 159 -17.21 -4.86 -15.73
C ASP A 159 -17.17 -4.38 -14.26
N ASP A 160 -17.98 -4.98 -13.39
CA ASP A 160 -18.09 -4.59 -11.98
C ASP A 160 -16.82 -4.92 -11.15
N MET A 161 -15.87 -5.68 -11.70
CA MET A 161 -14.58 -5.98 -11.07
C MET A 161 -13.45 -5.07 -11.59
N ALA A 162 -13.72 -4.22 -12.59
CA ALA A 162 -12.76 -3.24 -13.08
C ALA A 162 -12.33 -2.27 -11.98
N ASN A 163 -11.08 -1.83 -12.02
CA ASN A 163 -10.63 -0.77 -11.12
C ASN A 163 -11.33 0.55 -11.50
N CYS A 164 -11.31 1.51 -10.58
CA CYS A 164 -11.82 2.83 -10.87
C CYS A 164 -11.02 3.45 -12.05
N PRO A 165 -11.63 4.21 -12.97
CA PRO A 165 -10.91 4.80 -14.11
C PRO A 165 -9.72 5.70 -13.69
N ALA A 166 -9.85 6.40 -12.55
CA ALA A 166 -8.76 7.19 -11.99
C ALA A 166 -7.56 6.31 -11.58
N CYS A 167 -7.83 5.14 -11.02
CA CYS A 167 -6.85 4.20 -10.53
C CYS A 167 -6.05 3.58 -11.69
N GLU A 168 -6.75 3.17 -12.75
CA GLU A 168 -6.09 2.61 -13.94
C GLU A 168 -5.29 3.66 -14.72
N LEU A 169 -5.78 4.91 -14.77
CA LEU A 169 -5.04 6.01 -15.37
C LEU A 169 -3.77 6.34 -14.57
N ASP A 170 -3.86 6.35 -13.24
CA ASP A 170 -2.70 6.61 -12.37
C ASP A 170 -1.61 5.55 -12.53
N THR A 171 -1.96 4.27 -12.68
CA THR A 171 -0.99 3.21 -12.99
C THR A 171 -0.24 3.47 -14.31
N LYS A 172 -0.94 3.99 -15.34
CA LYS A 172 -0.29 4.35 -16.61
C LYS A 172 0.64 5.56 -16.44
N VAL A 173 0.24 6.54 -15.64
CA VAL A 173 1.10 7.69 -15.28
C VAL A 173 2.35 7.21 -14.54
N GLU A 174 2.21 6.29 -13.59
CA GLU A 174 3.33 5.72 -12.83
C GLU A 174 4.34 5.01 -13.73
N ILE A 175 3.87 4.22 -14.71
CA ILE A 175 4.74 3.57 -15.72
C ILE A 175 5.57 4.64 -16.47
N GLU A 176 4.93 5.69 -16.96
CA GLU A 176 5.63 6.76 -17.69
C GLU A 176 6.67 7.48 -16.81
N LEU A 177 6.37 7.68 -15.51
CA LEU A 177 7.32 8.28 -14.57
C LEU A 177 8.51 7.35 -14.29
N LEU A 178 8.27 6.06 -14.10
CA LEU A 178 9.32 5.04 -13.90
C LEU A 178 10.26 4.92 -15.10
N GLU A 179 9.76 5.15 -16.32
CA GLU A 179 10.53 5.11 -17.56
C GLU A 179 11.24 6.43 -17.90
N GLY A 180 11.03 7.49 -17.10
CA GLY A 180 11.66 8.79 -17.32
C GLY A 180 10.88 9.72 -18.28
N ASN A 181 9.68 9.36 -18.70
CA ASN A 181 8.86 10.11 -19.66
C ASN A 181 8.02 11.21 -18.97
N MET A 182 8.69 12.12 -18.26
CA MET A 182 8.04 13.12 -17.38
C MET A 182 6.94 13.94 -18.07
N ASP A 183 7.20 14.45 -19.28
CA ASP A 183 6.23 15.26 -20.02
C ASP A 183 4.99 14.47 -20.43
N HIS A 184 5.19 13.21 -20.83
CA HIS A 184 4.10 12.33 -21.22
C HIS A 184 3.27 11.91 -19.99
N ALA A 185 3.93 11.60 -18.87
CA ALA A 185 3.27 11.33 -17.60
C ALA A 185 2.37 12.50 -17.16
N ILE A 186 2.87 13.74 -17.23
CA ILE A 186 2.09 14.94 -16.89
C ILE A 186 0.90 15.11 -17.85
N ALA A 187 1.11 14.92 -19.15
CA ALA A 187 0.03 15.02 -20.14
C ALA A 187 -1.05 13.97 -19.91
N LEU A 188 -0.66 12.73 -19.59
CA LEU A 188 -1.56 11.63 -19.28
C LEU A 188 -2.33 11.86 -17.98
N ALA A 189 -1.67 12.44 -16.97
CA ALA A 189 -2.27 12.80 -15.70
C ALA A 189 -3.25 13.99 -15.77
N TYR A 190 -3.48 14.59 -16.95
CA TYR A 190 -4.28 15.82 -17.07
C TYR A 190 -5.67 15.70 -16.40
N ASP A 191 -6.40 14.60 -16.64
CA ASP A 191 -7.74 14.42 -16.07
C ASP A 191 -7.72 14.13 -14.56
N LEU A 192 -6.63 13.57 -14.03
CA LEU A 192 -6.39 13.43 -12.58
C LEU A 192 -6.07 14.79 -11.94
N ILE A 193 -5.16 15.55 -12.57
CA ILE A 193 -4.69 16.86 -12.08
C ILE A 193 -5.82 17.89 -11.99
N HIS A 194 -6.82 17.79 -12.86
CA HIS A 194 -7.98 18.68 -12.91
C HIS A 194 -9.23 18.06 -12.26
N HIS A 195 -9.09 16.98 -11.49
CA HIS A 195 -10.17 16.31 -10.76
C HIS A 195 -11.39 15.93 -11.64
N LYS A 196 -11.18 15.64 -12.93
CA LYS A 196 -12.24 15.11 -13.79
C LYS A 196 -12.47 13.63 -13.52
N LEU A 197 -11.42 12.93 -13.08
CA LEU A 197 -11.48 11.59 -12.51
C LEU A 197 -10.96 11.66 -11.08
N THR A 198 -11.73 11.17 -10.11
CA THR A 198 -11.35 11.18 -8.70
C THR A 198 -11.65 9.83 -8.05
N CYS A 199 -10.82 9.48 -7.06
CA CYS A 199 -11.01 8.37 -6.15
C CYS A 199 -10.35 8.74 -4.82
N TYR A 200 -10.80 8.15 -3.71
CA TYR A 200 -10.57 8.60 -2.33
C TYR A 200 -9.20 9.23 -2.04
N SER A 201 -8.08 8.52 -2.30
CA SER A 201 -6.71 9.00 -2.04
C SER A 201 -5.93 9.38 -3.30
N MET A 202 -6.50 9.16 -4.48
CA MET A 202 -5.74 9.21 -5.74
C MET A 202 -5.12 10.58 -6.02
N PRO A 203 -5.82 11.73 -5.89
CA PRO A 203 -5.21 13.03 -6.18
C PRO A 203 -3.95 13.29 -5.35
N PHE A 204 -4.00 13.01 -4.04
CA PHE A 204 -2.84 13.15 -3.16
C PHE A 204 -1.67 12.26 -3.61
N GLN A 205 -1.94 10.97 -3.85
CA GLN A 205 -0.92 10.01 -4.27
C GLN A 205 -0.30 10.37 -5.63
N THR A 206 -1.12 10.72 -6.63
CA THR A 206 -0.66 11.16 -7.95
C THR A 206 0.25 12.38 -7.83
N PHE A 207 -0.13 13.38 -7.02
CA PHE A 207 0.69 14.58 -6.82
C PHE A 207 2.00 14.30 -6.09
N CYS A 208 2.00 13.41 -5.10
CA CYS A 208 3.23 12.92 -4.44
C CYS A 208 4.16 12.21 -5.43
N CYS A 209 3.64 11.33 -6.29
CA CYS A 209 4.43 10.67 -7.33
C CYS A 209 5.02 11.68 -8.31
N LEU A 210 4.22 12.60 -8.84
CA LEU A 210 4.69 13.63 -9.77
C LEU A 210 5.79 14.50 -9.13
N CYS A 211 5.60 15.01 -7.91
CA CYS A 211 6.63 15.84 -7.28
C CYS A 211 7.92 15.05 -7.02
N TYR A 212 7.81 13.78 -6.62
CA TYR A 212 8.95 12.91 -6.35
C TYR A 212 9.79 12.63 -7.60
N TYR A 213 9.17 12.19 -8.69
CA TYR A 213 9.93 11.86 -9.91
C TYR A 213 10.52 13.10 -10.58
N LEU A 214 9.78 14.22 -10.57
CA LEU A 214 10.26 15.49 -11.14
C LEU A 214 11.45 16.06 -10.35
N VAL A 215 11.44 16.01 -9.01
CA VAL A 215 12.58 16.55 -8.22
C VAL A 215 13.84 15.71 -8.40
N ARG A 216 13.73 14.39 -8.62
CA ARG A 216 14.88 13.51 -8.88
C ARG A 216 15.61 13.86 -10.17
N VAL A 217 14.88 14.35 -11.18
CA VAL A 217 15.47 14.78 -12.46
C VAL A 217 15.78 16.27 -12.52
N GLY A 218 15.58 17.02 -11.43
CA GLY A 218 15.84 18.45 -11.36
C GLY A 218 14.84 19.32 -12.11
N ASP A 219 13.59 18.86 -12.24
CA ASP A 219 12.53 19.61 -12.91
C ASP A 219 11.77 20.52 -11.93
N ASP A 220 11.83 21.83 -12.17
CA ASP A 220 11.22 22.87 -11.33
C ASP A 220 9.69 22.72 -11.17
N ARG A 221 9.02 22.03 -12.10
CA ARG A 221 7.58 21.73 -12.00
C ARG A 221 7.26 20.87 -10.78
N ALA A 222 8.24 20.20 -10.18
CA ALA A 222 8.06 19.42 -8.95
C ALA A 222 7.39 20.23 -7.82
N GLN A 223 7.73 21.52 -7.69
CA GLN A 223 7.14 22.40 -6.66
C GLN A 223 5.63 22.59 -6.84
N LEU A 224 5.14 22.69 -8.09
CA LEU A 224 3.71 22.81 -8.38
C LEU A 224 2.92 21.61 -7.84
N TYR A 225 3.46 20.41 -8.04
CA TYR A 225 2.79 19.18 -7.59
C TYR A 225 2.95 18.96 -6.10
N PHE A 226 4.04 19.41 -5.49
CA PHE A 226 4.16 19.47 -4.03
C PHE A 226 3.07 20.36 -3.42
N ASP A 227 2.87 21.57 -3.95
CA ASP A 227 1.85 22.49 -3.43
C ASP A 227 0.43 21.89 -3.54
N LYS A 228 0.14 21.21 -4.66
CA LYS A 228 -1.12 20.47 -4.85
C LYS A 228 -1.26 19.28 -3.88
N ALA A 229 -0.20 18.51 -3.65
CA ALA A 229 -0.20 17.42 -2.68
C ALA A 229 -0.49 17.94 -1.28
N MET A 230 0.13 19.06 -0.88
CA MET A 230 -0.11 19.71 0.41
C MET A 230 -1.54 20.25 0.54
N GLU A 231 -2.12 20.78 -0.53
CA GLU A 231 -3.53 21.20 -0.56
C GLU A 231 -4.47 20.00 -0.31
N GLU A 232 -4.24 18.89 -1.00
CA GLU A 232 -5.02 17.65 -0.82
C GLU A 232 -4.84 17.05 0.57
N TYR A 233 -3.60 17.05 1.08
CA TYR A 233 -3.27 16.56 2.41
C TYR A 233 -4.05 17.30 3.50
N HIS A 234 -4.14 18.63 3.43
CA HIS A 234 -4.86 19.44 4.41
C HIS A 234 -6.38 19.40 4.29
N LYS A 235 -6.95 18.90 3.18
CA LYS A 235 -8.41 18.72 3.03
C LYS A 235 -8.94 17.51 3.81
N SER A 236 -8.05 16.61 4.21
CA SER A 236 -8.42 15.30 4.75
C SER A 236 -7.83 15.11 6.14
N ASP A 237 -8.72 14.99 7.14
CA ASP A 237 -8.35 14.58 8.50
C ASP A 237 -8.15 13.06 8.62
N THR A 238 -8.27 12.32 7.51
CA THR A 238 -8.36 10.85 7.51
C THR A 238 -7.14 10.15 6.90
N TYR A 239 -6.12 10.89 6.46
CA TYR A 239 -4.88 10.25 6.01
C TYR A 239 -4.15 9.58 7.17
N ASP A 240 -4.06 8.26 7.08
CA ASP A 240 -3.48 7.35 8.04
C ASP A 240 -2.30 6.59 7.42
N THR A 241 -2.02 5.39 7.92
CA THR A 241 -0.89 4.58 7.46
C THR A 241 -1.08 4.02 6.05
N SER A 242 -2.27 4.06 5.45
CA SER A 242 -2.49 3.65 4.05
C SER A 242 -1.76 4.51 3.03
N VAL A 243 -1.44 5.76 3.36
CA VAL A 243 -0.68 6.67 2.49
C VAL A 243 0.81 6.74 2.86
N PHE A 244 1.32 5.77 3.61
CA PHE A 244 2.70 5.79 4.12
C PHE A 244 3.76 5.94 3.03
N PHE A 245 3.58 5.29 1.87
CA PHE A 245 4.48 5.47 0.73
C PHE A 245 4.44 6.89 0.15
N ALA A 246 3.25 7.47 -0.02
CA ALA A 246 3.10 8.84 -0.52
C ALA A 246 3.76 9.87 0.41
N MET A 247 3.58 9.70 1.73
CA MET A 247 4.26 10.54 2.73
C MET A 247 5.78 10.38 2.70
N THR A 248 6.27 9.14 2.49
CA THR A 248 7.70 8.85 2.37
C THR A 248 8.33 9.61 1.20
N ILE A 249 7.73 9.55 0.01
CA ILE A 249 8.28 10.23 -1.18
C ILE A 249 8.09 11.75 -1.13
N LEU A 250 7.06 12.22 -0.41
CA LEU A 250 6.88 13.65 -0.12
C LEU A 250 7.99 14.18 0.80
N MET A 251 8.37 13.42 1.83
CA MET A 251 9.53 13.77 2.67
C MET A 251 10.83 13.80 1.89
N TYR A 252 11.02 12.90 0.92
CA TYR A 252 12.18 12.96 0.03
C TYR A 252 12.21 14.27 -0.76
N PHE A 253 11.08 14.72 -1.31
CA PHE A 253 10.99 16.04 -1.94
C PHE A 253 11.38 17.17 -0.97
N MET A 254 10.88 17.15 0.26
CA MET A 254 11.21 18.14 1.28
C MET A 254 12.71 18.17 1.58
N HIS A 255 13.35 17.00 1.66
CA HIS A 255 14.80 16.91 1.82
C HIS A 255 15.56 17.51 0.63
N LYS A 256 15.22 17.13 -0.62
CA LYS A 256 15.88 17.67 -1.82
C LYS A 256 15.71 19.18 -1.96
N THR A 257 14.65 19.75 -1.40
CA THR A 257 14.36 21.18 -1.39
C THR A 257 14.73 21.88 -0.07
N GLN A 258 15.47 21.21 0.83
CA GLN A 258 16.00 21.74 2.09
C GLN A 258 14.93 22.33 3.02
N ARG A 259 13.79 21.64 3.15
CA ARG A 259 12.68 22.04 4.03
C ARG A 259 12.79 21.39 5.40
N ASP A 260 12.99 22.21 6.43
CA ASP A 260 13.12 21.73 7.82
C ASP A 260 11.85 21.04 8.36
N GLU A 261 10.67 21.42 7.87
CA GLU A 261 9.37 20.83 8.26
C GLU A 261 9.31 19.31 8.01
N MET A 262 10.17 18.76 7.14
CA MET A 262 10.32 17.32 6.91
C MET A 262 10.47 16.52 8.21
N TRP A 263 11.16 17.06 9.22
CA TRP A 263 11.37 16.36 10.48
C TRP A 263 10.08 16.17 11.29
N GLU A 264 9.12 17.10 11.18
CA GLU A 264 7.79 16.94 11.81
C GLU A 264 7.02 15.79 11.14
N TYR A 265 7.16 15.65 9.82
CA TYR A 265 6.60 14.51 9.08
C TYR A 265 7.30 13.20 9.44
N PHE A 266 8.63 13.21 9.59
CA PHE A 266 9.38 12.04 10.06
C PHE A 266 8.90 11.58 11.44
N GLU A 267 8.77 12.51 12.39
CA GLU A 267 8.23 12.20 13.72
C GLU A 267 6.84 11.55 13.63
N LYS A 268 5.96 12.08 12.76
CA LYS A 268 4.62 11.55 12.55
C LYS A 268 4.61 10.15 11.93
N ILE A 269 5.37 9.93 10.87
CA ILE A 269 5.24 8.71 10.05
C ILE A 269 6.25 7.61 10.42
N SER A 270 7.28 7.91 11.22
CA SER A 270 8.25 6.90 11.68
C SER A 270 7.57 5.70 12.35
N GLU A 271 6.52 5.93 13.16
CA GLU A 271 5.80 4.82 13.78
C GLU A 271 4.95 4.00 12.81
N TRP A 272 4.65 4.52 11.61
CA TRP A 272 3.83 3.81 10.61
C TRP A 272 4.56 2.62 10.00
N GLU A 273 5.90 2.56 10.15
CA GLU A 273 6.69 1.40 9.72
C GLU A 273 6.45 0.16 10.60
N VAL A 274 6.01 0.37 11.85
CA VAL A 274 5.86 -0.69 12.86
C VAL A 274 4.73 -1.64 12.46
N GLY A 275 5.10 -2.85 12.03
CA GLY A 275 4.17 -3.87 11.55
C GLY A 275 3.66 -3.65 10.12
N SER A 276 4.19 -2.65 9.40
CA SER A 276 3.83 -2.43 8.00
C SER A 276 4.36 -3.53 7.09
N GLU A 277 3.72 -3.69 5.92
CA GLU A 277 4.17 -4.62 4.88
C GLU A 277 5.63 -4.34 4.47
N ASP A 278 6.35 -5.41 4.13
CA ASP A 278 7.80 -5.36 3.88
C ASP A 278 8.19 -4.33 2.80
N VAL A 279 7.36 -4.14 1.78
CA VAL A 279 7.65 -3.15 0.73
C VAL A 279 7.61 -1.70 1.26
N HIS A 280 6.73 -1.40 2.22
CA HIS A 280 6.63 -0.05 2.79
C HIS A 280 7.84 0.22 3.67
N ARG A 281 8.24 -0.77 4.48
CA ARG A 281 9.48 -0.73 5.28
C ARG A 281 10.73 -0.56 4.41
N PHE A 282 10.79 -1.25 3.27
CA PHE A 282 11.89 -1.11 2.32
C PHE A 282 11.92 0.29 1.71
N ASN A 283 10.80 0.77 1.16
CA ASN A 283 10.75 2.09 0.55
C ASN A 283 11.04 3.20 1.57
N PHE A 284 10.51 3.12 2.80
CA PHE A 284 10.82 4.10 3.84
C PHE A 284 12.31 4.11 4.17
N ALA A 285 12.88 2.95 4.47
CA ALA A 285 14.30 2.81 4.76
C ALA A 285 15.20 3.32 3.63
N LEU A 286 14.83 3.03 2.37
CA LEU A 286 15.53 3.49 1.18
C LEU A 286 15.60 5.02 1.11
N HIS A 287 14.48 5.72 1.31
CA HIS A 287 14.42 7.18 1.24
C HIS A 287 15.08 7.86 2.45
N MET A 288 15.19 7.17 3.59
CA MET A 288 15.91 7.70 4.75
C MET A 288 17.44 7.77 4.55
N LEU A 289 18.01 7.00 3.61
CA LEU A 289 19.47 6.99 3.38
C LEU A 289 20.04 8.35 2.97
N PRO A 290 19.52 9.03 1.93
CA PRO A 290 19.98 10.37 1.56
C PRO A 290 19.59 11.41 2.61
N ILE A 291 18.40 11.29 3.24
CA ILE A 291 17.93 12.20 4.28
C ILE A 291 18.90 12.27 5.47
N LEU A 292 19.50 11.14 5.84
CA LEU A 292 20.39 11.00 6.99
C LEU A 292 21.88 11.10 6.63
N SER A 293 22.20 11.37 5.36
CA SER A 293 23.58 11.36 4.83
C SER A 293 24.51 12.38 5.49
N GLU A 294 23.99 13.54 5.90
CA GLU A 294 24.77 14.61 6.51
C GLU A 294 25.27 14.28 7.93
N GLY A 295 24.68 13.26 8.58
CA GLY A 295 25.06 12.84 9.93
C GLY A 295 24.74 13.90 11.00
N GLY A 296 25.46 13.85 12.12
CA GLY A 296 25.25 14.74 13.26
C GLY A 296 24.15 14.25 14.21
N SER A 297 23.58 15.17 15.00
CA SER A 297 22.56 14.82 15.99
C SER A 297 21.32 15.69 15.84
N LYS A 298 20.14 15.07 15.93
CA LYS A 298 18.84 15.76 15.85
C LYS A 298 18.02 15.43 17.09
N LYS A 299 17.30 16.43 17.60
CA LYS A 299 16.29 16.21 18.63
C LYS A 299 14.96 15.90 17.94
N LEU A 300 14.38 14.74 18.25
CA LEU A 300 13.16 14.23 17.64
C LEU A 300 12.24 13.64 18.70
N ASN A 301 10.93 13.78 18.51
CA ASN A 301 9.88 13.20 19.32
C ASN A 301 9.32 11.93 18.65
N LEU A 302 10.09 10.84 18.68
CA LEU A 302 9.70 9.57 18.05
C LEU A 302 8.88 8.70 19.01
N SER A 303 7.99 7.89 18.45
CA SER A 303 7.15 6.95 19.18
C SER A 303 8.00 5.88 19.89
N PRO A 304 7.70 5.48 21.14
CA PRO A 304 8.42 4.40 21.83
C PRO A 304 8.23 3.02 21.19
N LYS A 305 7.39 2.92 20.15
CA LYS A 305 7.16 1.70 19.37
C LYS A 305 8.27 1.42 18.35
N VAL A 306 9.04 2.43 17.93
CA VAL A 306 10.11 2.22 16.95
C VAL A 306 11.33 1.57 17.62
N SER A 307 12.02 0.69 16.89
CA SER A 307 13.10 -0.12 17.46
C SER A 307 14.33 0.68 17.89
N TYR A 308 14.50 1.89 17.35
CA TYR A 308 15.60 2.81 17.61
C TYR A 308 15.23 3.95 18.58
N TYR A 309 14.10 3.85 19.29
CA TYR A 309 13.65 4.89 20.21
C TYR A 309 14.71 5.23 21.28
N ASN A 310 14.92 6.54 21.48
CA ASN A 310 15.75 7.06 22.55
C ASN A 310 14.93 7.97 23.48
N VAL A 311 14.93 7.67 24.78
CA VAL A 311 14.20 8.40 25.83
C VAL A 311 14.63 9.87 25.94
N ASP A 312 15.89 10.18 25.63
CA ASP A 312 16.40 11.56 25.67
C ASP A 312 15.94 12.38 24.45
N GLY A 313 15.33 11.71 23.45
CA GLY A 313 14.87 12.33 22.21
C GLY A 313 15.99 12.85 21.32
N VAL A 314 17.26 12.50 21.60
CA VAL A 314 18.42 12.91 20.79
C VAL A 314 18.93 11.71 20.00
N TYR A 315 18.98 11.86 18.68
CA TYR A 315 19.32 10.78 17.75
C TYR A 315 20.59 11.15 17.00
N ASP A 316 21.55 10.22 16.97
CA ASP A 316 22.68 10.29 16.05
C ASP A 316 22.19 9.87 14.66
N LEU A 317 22.26 10.78 13.70
CA LEU A 317 21.74 10.55 12.35
C LEU A 317 22.57 9.52 11.59
N GLY A 318 23.86 9.34 11.92
CA GLY A 318 24.70 8.29 11.35
C GLY A 318 24.28 6.90 11.82
N LEU A 319 24.01 6.74 13.13
CA LEU A 319 23.47 5.49 13.67
C LEU A 319 22.07 5.18 13.13
N LEU A 320 21.23 6.21 12.99
CA LEU A 320 19.90 6.05 12.39
C LEU A 320 19.98 5.67 10.90
N ARG A 321 20.94 6.24 10.16
CA ARG A 321 21.21 5.88 8.77
C ARG A 321 21.63 4.42 8.66
N GLU A 322 22.54 3.96 9.52
CA GLU A 322 22.97 2.55 9.56
C GLU A 322 21.80 1.61 9.84
N HIS A 323 20.91 1.98 10.77
CA HIS A 323 19.69 1.22 11.04
C HIS A 323 18.83 1.03 9.78
N TYR A 324 18.51 2.12 9.07
CA TYR A 324 17.71 2.05 7.85
C TYR A 324 18.46 1.36 6.71
N HIS A 325 19.77 1.55 6.61
CA HIS A 325 20.59 0.87 5.61
C HIS A 325 20.53 -0.64 5.77
N GLN A 326 20.70 -1.14 6.99
CA GLN A 326 20.60 -2.56 7.29
C GLN A 326 19.19 -3.10 6.98
N GLN A 327 18.13 -2.37 7.37
CA GLN A 327 16.74 -2.74 7.03
C GLN A 327 16.52 -2.81 5.51
N ALA A 328 16.96 -1.80 4.76
CA ALA A 328 16.81 -1.76 3.30
C ALA A 328 17.58 -2.90 2.63
N LYS A 329 18.81 -3.19 3.08
CA LYS A 329 19.65 -4.28 2.56
C LYS A 329 19.06 -5.66 2.82
N GLU A 330 18.55 -5.90 4.03
CA GLU A 330 17.89 -7.16 4.39
C GLU A 330 16.64 -7.39 3.52
N LEU A 331 15.78 -6.37 3.41
CA LEU A 331 14.55 -6.47 2.61
C LEU A 331 14.86 -6.60 1.12
N ALA A 332 15.82 -5.85 0.58
CA ALA A 332 16.26 -6.00 -0.81
C ALA A 332 16.72 -7.41 -1.11
N THR A 333 17.59 -7.98 -0.26
CA THR A 333 18.08 -9.35 -0.41
C THR A 333 16.94 -10.35 -0.44
N ARG A 334 15.95 -10.20 0.46
CA ARG A 334 14.80 -11.11 0.55
C ARG A 334 13.90 -11.00 -0.68
N PHE A 335 13.57 -9.79 -1.12
CA PHE A 335 12.76 -9.57 -2.32
C PHE A 335 13.47 -10.12 -3.57
N ASP A 336 14.73 -9.77 -3.78
CA ASP A 336 15.50 -10.21 -4.95
C ASP A 336 15.68 -11.73 -4.98
N THR A 337 15.96 -12.35 -3.83
CA THR A 337 16.02 -13.82 -3.70
C THR A 337 14.68 -14.47 -4.04
N ARG A 338 13.57 -13.93 -3.51
CA ARG A 338 12.22 -14.43 -3.81
C ARG A 338 11.88 -14.27 -5.31
N ASN A 339 12.22 -13.13 -5.89
CA ASN A 339 11.81 -12.77 -7.25
C ASN A 339 12.69 -13.42 -8.33
N GLY A 340 13.93 -13.77 -7.97
CA GLY A 340 14.95 -14.25 -8.89
C GLY A 340 15.55 -13.14 -9.75
N ASN A 341 15.63 -11.91 -9.22
CA ASN A 341 16.18 -10.75 -9.93
C ASN A 341 17.08 -9.90 -9.00
N GLN A 342 17.41 -8.67 -9.41
CA GLN A 342 18.27 -7.74 -8.65
C GLN A 342 17.64 -6.33 -8.54
N HIS A 343 16.31 -6.24 -8.69
CA HIS A 343 15.62 -4.96 -8.80
C HIS A 343 15.76 -4.13 -7.51
N PHE A 344 15.59 -4.76 -6.34
CA PHE A 344 15.63 -4.05 -5.07
C PHE A 344 17.07 -3.67 -4.68
N ALA A 345 18.04 -4.54 -4.94
CA ALA A 345 19.46 -4.23 -4.74
C ALA A 345 19.94 -3.09 -5.66
N ALA A 346 19.48 -3.05 -6.92
CA ALA A 346 19.79 -1.94 -7.82
C ALA A 346 19.22 -0.62 -7.29
N ARG A 347 17.95 -0.60 -6.84
CA ARG A 347 17.34 0.57 -6.21
C ARG A 347 18.09 1.01 -4.95
N LEU A 348 18.52 0.07 -4.10
CA LEU A 348 19.35 0.38 -2.93
C LEU A 348 20.66 1.07 -3.33
N ALA A 349 21.36 0.51 -4.32
CA ALA A 349 22.64 1.06 -4.79
C ALA A 349 22.51 2.46 -5.38
N GLU A 350 21.37 2.82 -5.98
CA GLU A 350 21.09 4.20 -6.43
C GLU A 350 21.04 5.17 -5.26
N PHE A 351 20.29 4.84 -4.21
CA PHE A 351 20.12 5.70 -3.04
C PHE A 351 21.34 5.77 -2.12
N GLU A 352 22.23 4.77 -2.19
CA GLU A 352 23.53 4.83 -1.49
C GLU A 352 24.49 5.88 -2.09
N GLN A 353 24.27 6.27 -3.35
CA GLN A 353 25.11 7.23 -4.08
C GLN A 353 24.60 8.68 -3.98
N GLU A 354 23.36 8.86 -3.51
CA GLU A 354 22.75 10.16 -3.21
C GLU A 354 23.18 10.66 -1.82
#